data_AF-A0AA39CAK5-F1
#
_entry.id   AF-A0AA39CAK5-F1
#
_cell.length_a   1.000
_cell.length_b   1.000
_cell.length_c   1.000
_cell.angle_alpha   90.00
_cell.angle_beta   90.00
_cell.angle_gamma   90.00
#
_symmetry.space_group_name_H-M   'P 1'
#
loop_
_entity.id
_entity.type
_entity.pdbx_description
1 polymer ?
#
loop_
_entity_poly.entity_id
_entity_poly.type
_entity_poly.pdbx_seq_one_letter_code
_entity_poly.pdbx_strand_id
1 'polypeptide(L)'
;MKKCMNYRDIPYEKLNDVLEIILKDVTYIYVKGFEKKQWLSGIIKGSKTIINLENLGCPSMKNIGITSCHYHEYRKSIIMYHCAFENVKQLKCWLEKNTQMQSSSIGRSLELYYQLEKRIEDMKLQDIAYLTKV
;
A
#
# COMPACT_ATOMS: atom_id res chain seq x y z
N MET A 1 -13.04 -28.83 -23.30
CA MET A 1 -13.08 -27.34 -23.27
C MET A 1 -12.41 -26.84 -22.00
N LYS A 2 -11.22 -26.23 -22.11
CA LYS A 2 -10.57 -25.53 -20.99
C LYS A 2 -11.29 -24.19 -20.81
N LYS A 3 -11.96 -23.99 -19.67
CA LYS A 3 -12.57 -22.71 -19.29
C LYS A 3 -11.43 -21.72 -19.00
N CYS A 4 -11.25 -20.73 -19.87
CA CYS A 4 -10.42 -19.57 -19.56
C CYS A 4 -11.05 -18.84 -18.36
N MET A 5 -10.30 -18.73 -17.27
CA MET A 5 -10.71 -17.99 -16.07
C MET A 5 -10.85 -16.51 -16.42
N ASN A 6 -12.05 -15.94 -16.25
CA ASN A 6 -12.25 -14.51 -16.34
C ASN A 6 -11.55 -13.84 -15.14
N TYR A 7 -10.45 -13.13 -15.43
CA TYR A 7 -9.53 -12.47 -14.49
C TYR A 7 -10.13 -11.30 -13.67
N ARG A 8 -11.45 -11.17 -13.56
CA ARG A 8 -12.08 -9.94 -13.05
C ARG A 8 -12.46 -9.99 -11.57
N ASP A 9 -12.72 -11.17 -11.02
CA ASP A 9 -13.13 -11.32 -9.62
C ASP A 9 -12.37 -12.47 -8.95
N ILE A 10 -11.84 -12.20 -7.76
CA ILE A 10 -11.21 -13.21 -6.90
C ILE A 10 -12.27 -13.62 -5.89
N PRO A 11 -12.65 -14.91 -5.83
CA PRO A 11 -13.54 -15.40 -4.77
C PRO A 11 -12.97 -15.04 -3.41
N TYR A 12 -13.82 -14.57 -2.49
CA TYR A 12 -13.34 -14.07 -1.20
C TYR A 12 -12.57 -15.13 -0.41
N GLU A 13 -12.93 -16.40 -0.59
CA GLU A 13 -12.27 -17.54 0.06
C GLU A 13 -10.81 -17.70 -0.42
N LYS A 14 -10.48 -17.23 -1.63
CA LYS A 14 -9.14 -17.28 -2.21
C LYS A 14 -8.31 -16.02 -1.93
N LEU A 15 -8.89 -15.03 -1.26
CA LEU A 15 -8.25 -13.75 -1.02
C LEU A 15 -6.94 -13.92 -0.23
N ASN A 16 -6.93 -14.79 0.78
CA ASN A 16 -5.76 -15.02 1.60
C ASN A 16 -4.60 -15.61 0.77
N ASP A 17 -4.86 -16.63 -0.04
CA ASP A 17 -3.86 -17.25 -0.90
C ASP A 17 -3.26 -16.23 -1.89
N VAL A 18 -4.11 -15.37 -2.46
CA VAL A 18 -3.66 -14.33 -3.38
C VAL A 18 -2.82 -13.28 -2.65
N LEU A 19 -3.24 -12.86 -1.46
CA LEU A 19 -2.46 -11.91 -0.65
C LEU A 19 -1.11 -12.48 -0.24
N GLU A 20 -1.04 -13.76 0.14
CA GLU A 20 0.23 -14.43 0.45
C GLU A 20 1.20 -14.42 -0.73
N ILE A 21 0.70 -14.70 -1.94
CA ILE A 21 1.51 -14.68 -3.16
C ILE A 21 1.99 -13.26 -3.49
N ILE A 22 1.07 -12.29 -3.52
CA ILE A 22 1.39 -10.89 -3.91
C ILE A 22 2.32 -10.24 -2.89
N LEU A 23 2.17 -10.57 -1.62
CA LEU A 23 2.89 -9.92 -0.54
C LEU A 23 4.13 -10.70 -0.11
N LYS A 24 4.45 -11.84 -0.73
CA LYS A 24 5.54 -12.73 -0.32
C LYS A 24 6.83 -11.97 0.03
N ASP A 25 7.31 -11.18 -0.91
CA ASP A 25 8.57 -10.42 -0.81
C ASP A 25 8.37 -8.95 -0.38
N VAL A 26 7.17 -8.62 0.10
CA VAL A 26 6.82 -7.27 0.58
C VAL A 26 7.02 -7.19 2.09
N THR A 27 7.88 -6.26 2.52
CA THR A 27 8.12 -5.97 3.94
C THR A 27 7.15 -4.90 4.48
N TYR A 28 6.87 -3.88 3.67
CA TYR A 28 6.07 -2.72 4.06
C TYR A 28 4.82 -2.61 3.20
N ILE A 29 3.67 -2.50 3.87
CA ILE A 29 2.38 -2.36 3.23
C ILE A 29 1.76 -1.05 3.68
N TYR A 30 1.53 -0.15 2.73
CA TYR A 30 0.92 1.14 2.99
C TYR A 30 -0.58 1.06 2.69
N VAL A 31 -1.40 1.43 3.67
CA VAL A 31 -2.87 1.37 3.55
C VAL A 31 -3.48 2.72 3.92
N LYS A 32 -4.62 3.06 3.30
CA LYS A 32 -5.36 4.27 3.61
C LYS A 32 -6.57 3.95 4.50
N GLY A 33 -6.50 4.38 5.75
CA GLY A 33 -7.57 4.25 6.74
C GLY A 33 -7.26 3.20 7.82
N PHE A 34 -7.62 3.52 9.06
CA PHE A 34 -7.37 2.67 10.22
C PHE A 34 -8.06 1.31 10.15
N GLU A 35 -9.33 1.27 9.75
CA GLU A 35 -10.11 0.02 9.65
C GLU A 35 -9.47 -0.98 8.67
N LYS A 36 -8.95 -0.49 7.54
CA LYS A 36 -8.26 -1.33 6.56
C LYS A 36 -6.93 -1.86 7.09
N LYS A 37 -6.20 -1.06 7.89
CA LYS A 37 -5.01 -1.53 8.61
C LYS A 37 -5.40 -2.68 9.53
N GLN A 38 -6.41 -2.50 10.38
CA GLN A 38 -6.84 -3.55 11.31
C GLN A 38 -7.32 -4.82 10.61
N TRP A 39 -8.16 -4.68 9.60
CA TRP A 39 -8.65 -5.82 8.81
C TRP A 39 -7.50 -6.58 8.14
N LEU A 40 -6.56 -5.86 7.51
CA LEU A 40 -5.42 -6.48 6.85
C LEU A 40 -4.45 -7.13 7.84
N SER A 41 -4.25 -6.53 9.02
CA SER A 41 -3.49 -7.12 10.13
C SER A 41 -4.10 -8.42 10.64
N GLY A 42 -5.42 -8.59 10.59
CA GLY A 42 -6.08 -9.84 10.97
C GLY A 42 -5.90 -10.96 9.95
N ILE A 43 -5.61 -10.62 8.69
CA ILE A 43 -5.45 -11.57 7.59
C ILE A 43 -3.98 -11.94 7.37
N ILE A 44 -3.11 -10.94 7.31
CA ILE A 44 -1.69 -11.13 7.05
C ILE A 44 -1.03 -11.65 8.32
N LYS A 45 -0.68 -12.94 8.29
CA LYS A 45 0.12 -13.57 9.34
C LYS A 45 1.60 -13.34 9.05
N GLY A 46 2.39 -12.97 10.06
CA GLY A 46 3.84 -12.86 9.99
C GLY A 46 4.40 -11.46 10.25
N SER A 47 5.68 -11.27 9.93
CA SER A 47 6.47 -10.08 10.29
C SER A 47 6.34 -8.90 9.31
N LYS A 48 5.19 -8.75 8.64
CA LYS A 48 4.96 -7.65 7.69
C LYS A 48 4.51 -6.40 8.43
N THR A 49 5.03 -5.25 8.03
CA THR A 49 4.71 -3.98 8.64
C THR A 49 3.61 -3.28 7.85
N ILE A 50 2.46 -3.05 8.49
CA ILE A 50 1.32 -2.37 7.88
C ILE A 50 1.21 -0.93 8.41
N ILE A 51 1.40 0.04 7.53
CA ILE A 51 1.46 1.47 7.85
C ILE A 51 0.18 2.15 7.36
N ASN A 52 -0.53 2.83 8.28
CA ASN A 52 -1.64 3.70 7.90
C ASN A 52 -1.06 5.02 7.36
N LEU A 53 -1.35 5.34 6.10
CA LEU A 53 -0.93 6.56 5.43
C LEU A 53 -1.43 7.82 6.16
N GLU A 54 -2.54 7.77 6.89
CA GLU A 54 -3.02 8.90 7.70
C GLU A 54 -2.05 9.30 8.80
N ASN A 55 -1.31 8.34 9.36
CA ASN A 55 -0.29 8.61 10.36
C ASN A 55 0.90 9.39 9.76
N LEU A 56 1.06 9.32 8.44
CA LEU A 56 2.07 10.08 7.67
C LEU A 56 1.51 11.43 7.19
N GLY A 57 0.31 11.82 7.59
CA GLY A 57 -0.34 13.07 7.15
C GLY A 57 -1.03 12.95 5.78
N CYS A 58 -1.30 11.73 5.30
CA CYS A 58 -2.01 11.54 4.02
C CYS A 58 -3.42 12.13 4.09
N PRO A 59 -3.76 13.09 3.22
CA PRO A 59 -5.05 13.75 3.26
C PRO A 59 -6.15 12.80 2.80
N SER A 60 -7.42 13.23 2.90
CA SER A 60 -8.54 12.45 2.38
C SER A 60 -8.40 12.24 0.86
N MET A 61 -8.93 11.14 0.32
CA MET A 61 -8.90 10.87 -1.13
C MET A 61 -9.50 12.00 -1.96
N LYS A 62 -10.51 12.72 -1.42
CA LYS A 62 -11.11 13.89 -2.07
C LYS A 62 -10.09 15.01 -2.37
N ASN A 63 -8.99 15.06 -1.61
CA ASN A 63 -7.98 16.10 -1.69
C ASN A 63 -6.69 15.63 -2.41
N ILE A 64 -6.57 14.35 -2.75
CA ILE A 64 -5.40 13.81 -3.49
C ILE A 64 -5.59 13.98 -5.00
N GLY A 65 -6.84 14.11 -5.45
CA GLY A 65 -7.21 14.44 -6.82
C GLY A 65 -8.21 13.44 -7.38
N ILE A 66 -8.76 13.76 -8.55
CA ILE A 66 -9.65 12.86 -9.28
C ILE A 66 -8.93 12.46 -10.57
N THR A 67 -8.98 11.19 -10.91
CA THR A 67 -8.42 10.68 -12.18
C THR A 67 -9.49 9.92 -12.94
N SER A 68 -9.49 10.09 -14.26
CA SER A 68 -10.25 9.25 -15.17
C SER A 68 -9.57 7.88 -15.26
N CYS A 69 -10.36 6.82 -15.30
CA CYS A 69 -9.84 5.47 -15.41
C CYS A 69 -10.18 4.90 -16.79
N HIS A 70 -9.17 4.60 -17.61
CA HIS A 70 -9.35 4.06 -18.96
C HIS A 70 -9.94 2.64 -18.99
N TYR A 71 -9.91 1.91 -17.88
CA TYR A 71 -10.45 0.54 -17.77
C TYR A 71 -11.96 0.50 -17.54
N HIS A 72 -12.61 1.64 -17.30
CA HIS A 72 -14.07 1.73 -17.14
C HIS A 72 -14.69 2.28 -18.44
N GLU A 73 -14.95 1.37 -19.37
CA GLU A 73 -15.35 1.66 -20.75
C GLU A 73 -16.65 2.48 -20.87
N TYR A 74 -17.54 2.39 -19.88
CA TYR A 74 -18.89 2.98 -19.90
C TYR A 74 -19.06 4.31 -19.15
N ARG A 75 -18.00 4.88 -18.57
CA ARG A 75 -18.11 6.07 -17.69
C ARG A 75 -16.98 7.08 -17.87
N LYS A 76 -16.60 7.35 -19.12
CA LYS A 76 -15.53 8.30 -19.47
C LYS A 76 -15.74 9.74 -18.93
N SER A 77 -16.96 10.10 -18.54
CA SER A 77 -17.32 11.45 -18.06
C SER A 77 -17.68 11.54 -16.57
N ILE A 78 -17.68 10.43 -15.82
CA ILE A 78 -18.06 10.46 -14.40
C ILE A 78 -16.81 10.40 -13.55
N ILE A 79 -16.64 11.40 -12.68
CA ILE A 79 -15.69 11.40 -11.57
C ILE A 79 -15.88 10.10 -10.77
N MET A 80 -14.97 9.13 -10.92
CA MET A 80 -15.10 7.83 -10.27
C MET A 80 -14.20 7.76 -9.03
N TYR A 81 -14.76 8.11 -7.88
CA TYR A 81 -14.13 7.90 -6.57
C TYR A 81 -13.92 6.40 -6.21
N HIS A 82 -14.49 5.49 -7.01
CA HIS A 82 -14.56 4.05 -6.72
C HIS A 82 -13.52 3.20 -7.45
N CYS A 83 -12.67 3.77 -8.32
CA CYS A 83 -11.62 2.99 -8.95
C CYS A 83 -10.49 2.71 -7.97
N ALA A 84 -10.45 1.49 -7.43
CA ALA A 84 -9.39 1.07 -6.50
C ALA A 84 -7.98 1.24 -7.09
N PHE A 85 -7.80 0.91 -8.37
CA PHE A 85 -6.51 1.01 -9.05
C PHE A 85 -5.99 2.46 -9.15
N GLU A 86 -6.82 3.39 -9.63
CA GLU A 86 -6.42 4.79 -9.74
C GLU A 86 -6.25 5.44 -8.36
N ASN A 87 -7.09 5.07 -7.38
CA ASN A 87 -6.92 5.52 -6.00
C ASN A 87 -5.56 5.08 -5.42
N VAL A 88 -5.14 3.83 -5.66
CA VAL A 88 -3.83 3.33 -5.20
C VAL A 88 -2.68 4.03 -5.91
N LYS A 89 -2.78 4.30 -7.22
CA LYS A 89 -1.77 5.09 -7.94
C LYS A 89 -1.60 6.49 -7.35
N GLN A 90 -2.71 7.17 -7.08
CA GLN A 90 -2.68 8.49 -6.48
C GLN A 90 -2.07 8.48 -5.07
N LEU A 91 -2.43 7.50 -4.24
CA LEU A 91 -1.82 7.30 -2.93
C LEU A 91 -0.32 7.05 -3.03
N LYS A 92 0.12 6.25 -4.02
CA LYS A 92 1.54 6.02 -4.30
C LYS A 92 2.24 7.32 -4.70
N CYS A 93 1.69 8.08 -5.64
CA CYS A 93 2.27 9.36 -6.06
C CYS A 93 2.32 10.37 -4.90
N TRP A 94 1.29 10.42 -4.06
CA TRP A 94 1.29 11.25 -2.85
C TRP A 94 2.42 10.82 -1.91
N LEU A 95 2.53 9.51 -1.64
CA LEU A 95 3.56 8.97 -0.76
C LEU A 95 4.95 9.35 -1.28
N GLU A 96 5.24 9.08 -2.56
CA GLU A 96 6.52 9.37 -3.20
C GLU A 96 6.91 10.85 -3.09
N LYS A 97 5.98 11.76 -3.39
CA LYS A 97 6.20 13.21 -3.33
C LYS A 97 6.45 13.73 -1.91
N ASN A 98 5.74 13.18 -0.92
CA ASN A 98 5.75 13.72 0.44
C ASN A 98 6.78 13.05 1.35
N THR A 99 7.38 11.95 0.93
CA THR A 99 8.38 11.22 1.74
C THR A 99 9.81 11.34 1.21
N GLN A 100 10.05 12.12 0.14
CA GLN A 100 11.28 12.09 -0.65
C GLN A 100 11.69 10.66 -1.05
N MET A 101 10.72 9.76 -1.19
CA MET A 101 10.97 8.41 -1.70
C MET A 101 11.29 8.52 -3.19
N GLN A 102 12.57 8.72 -3.50
CA GLN A 102 13.11 8.20 -4.74
C GLN A 102 12.90 6.67 -4.68
N SER A 103 12.26 6.14 -5.72
CA SER A 103 11.72 4.78 -5.79
C SER A 103 12.54 3.72 -5.02
N SER A 104 11.87 3.04 -4.08
CA SER A 104 12.22 1.69 -3.56
C SER A 104 13.41 1.50 -2.62
N SER A 105 13.91 2.51 -1.88
CA SER A 105 14.87 2.20 -0.83
C SER A 105 14.17 1.58 0.40
N ILE A 106 14.47 0.30 0.67
CA ILE A 106 14.06 -0.41 1.89
C ILE A 106 14.38 0.40 3.17
N GLY A 107 15.48 1.17 3.12
CA GLY A 107 15.91 2.07 4.19
C GLY A 107 14.86 3.12 4.54
N ARG A 108 14.29 3.85 3.58
CA ARG A 108 13.32 4.90 3.92
C ARG A 108 12.03 4.33 4.52
N SER A 109 11.60 3.14 4.06
CA SER A 109 10.46 2.44 4.66
C SER A 109 10.74 1.98 6.09
N LEU A 110 11.96 1.52 6.40
CA LEU A 110 12.43 1.22 7.75
C LEU A 110 12.39 2.46 8.64
N GLU A 111 12.93 3.58 8.16
CA GLU A 111 12.97 4.84 8.92
C GLU A 111 11.58 5.33 9.30
N LEU A 112 10.64 5.33 8.34
CA LEU A 112 9.25 5.73 8.57
C LEU A 112 8.57 4.82 9.61
N TYR A 113 8.84 3.51 9.58
CA TYR A 113 8.32 2.59 10.57
C TYR A 113 8.79 2.95 11.98
N TYR A 114 10.10 3.11 12.18
CA TYR A 114 10.66 3.41 13.49
C TYR A 114 10.25 4.79 14.02
N GLN A 115 10.12 5.80 13.14
CA GLN A 115 9.59 7.11 13.49
C GLN A 115 8.13 7.04 13.95
N LEU A 116 7.28 6.32 13.21
CA LEU A 116 5.85 6.20 13.53
C LEU A 116 5.59 5.44 14.83
N GLU A 117 6.34 4.36 15.07
CA GLU A 117 6.18 3.57 16.29
C GLU A 117 6.90 4.22 17.49
N LYS A 118 7.67 5.30 17.28
CA LYS A 118 8.53 5.94 18.29
C LYS A 118 9.57 4.98 18.89
N ARG A 119 10.11 4.07 18.07
CA ARG A 119 11.00 2.97 18.52
C ARG A 119 12.40 3.06 17.92
N ILE A 120 12.92 4.27 17.71
CA ILE A 120 14.25 4.46 17.10
C ILE A 120 15.35 3.73 17.90
N GLU A 121 15.19 3.66 19.23
CA GLU A 121 16.09 2.92 20.13
C GLU A 121 16.07 1.40 19.91
N ASP A 122 14.99 0.86 19.33
CA ASP A 122 14.83 -0.59 19.05
C ASP A 122 15.28 -0.98 17.64
N MET A 123 16.00 -0.09 16.94
CA MET A 123 16.48 -0.35 15.60
C MET A 123 17.63 -1.36 15.60
N LYS A 124 17.50 -2.45 14.84
CA LYS A 124 18.54 -3.50 14.80
C LYS A 124 19.72 -3.03 13.96
N LEU A 125 20.93 -3.52 14.26
CA LEU A 125 22.15 -3.22 13.50
C LEU A 125 22.02 -3.50 11.99
N GLN A 126 21.31 -4.57 11.62
CA GLN A 126 21.02 -4.89 10.23
C GLN A 126 20.13 -3.83 9.55
N ASP A 127 19.19 -3.24 10.28
CA ASP A 127 18.25 -2.24 9.77
C ASP A 127 18.96 -0.90 9.58
N ILE A 128 19.87 -0.55 10.51
CA ILE A 128 20.77 0.60 10.40
C ILE A 128 21.63 0.51 9.13
N ALA A 129 22.13 -0.69 8.80
CA ALA A 129 22.92 -0.90 7.58
C ALA A 129 22.15 -0.69 6.27
N TYR A 130 20.81 -0.74 6.30
CA TYR A 130 19.97 -0.40 5.15
C TYR A 130 19.66 1.10 5.05
N LEU A 131 19.77 1.85 6.17
CA LEU A 131 19.57 3.30 6.20
C LEU A 131 20.77 4.08 5.65
N THR A 132 21.98 3.55 5.82
CA THR A 132 23.23 4.25 5.44
C THR A 132 23.61 4.11 3.97
N LYS A 133 22.81 3.41 3.14
CA LYS A 133 23.06 3.19 1.71
C LYS A 133 22.40 4.19 0.77
N VAL A 134 22.02 5.38 1.27
CA VAL A 134 21.40 6.47 0.48
C VAL A 134 22.47 7.37 -0.11
#